data_AF-A0A4P2Q7W4-F1
#
_entry.id   AF-A0A4P2Q7W4-F1
#
_cell.length_a   1.000
_cell.length_b   1.000
_cell.length_c   1.000
_cell.angle_alpha   90.00
_cell.angle_beta   90.00
_cell.angle_gamma   90.00
#
_symmetry.space_group_name_H-M   'P 1'
#
loop_
_entity.id
_entity.type
_entity.pdbx_description
1 polymer ?
#
loop_
_entity_poly.entity_id
_entity_poly.type
_entity_poly.pdbx_seq_one_letter_code
_entity_poly.pdbx_strand_id
1 'polypeptide(L)'
;MRRTTSAPVLVLSIVLLGCGEVPEIAGKVIVSRNSETHVLQTGNDGKDSFDEDDDLDAQCTTHESLYVKLVNKHKYSARAGFSAIFMRAENDIYKILPLIWNVYIEIDDEAYDSLCPVVYREIADDPYEAEVSTSACELYPHRDNRDLTHPFIESAFFHVRSCGSDPLPE
;
A
#
# COMPACT_ATOMS: atom_id res chain seq x y z
N MET A 1 46.29 -39.03 30.28
CA MET A 1 46.12 -38.25 29.03
C MET A 1 44.64 -38.26 28.65
N ARG A 2 43.92 -37.15 28.89
CA ARG A 2 42.51 -36.97 28.47
C ARG A 2 42.51 -36.42 27.05
N ARG A 3 41.84 -37.10 26.11
CA ARG A 3 41.53 -36.55 24.78
C ARG A 3 40.19 -35.82 24.88
N THR A 4 40.22 -34.52 24.66
CA THR A 4 39.03 -33.68 24.52
C THR A 4 38.68 -33.63 23.04
N THR A 5 37.54 -34.19 22.67
CA THR A 5 37.02 -34.16 21.31
C THR A 5 36.33 -32.81 21.10
N SER A 6 36.95 -31.92 20.32
CA SER A 6 36.27 -30.69 19.86
C SER A 6 35.28 -31.04 18.77
N ALA A 7 33.99 -30.87 19.05
CA ALA A 7 32.97 -30.83 18.01
C ALA A 7 32.99 -29.45 17.33
N PRO A 8 32.91 -29.36 16.00
CA PRO A 8 32.75 -28.07 15.34
C PRO A 8 31.33 -27.53 15.61
N VAL A 9 31.26 -26.37 16.24
CA VAL A 9 30.03 -25.57 16.35
C VAL A 9 29.77 -25.00 14.97
N LEU A 10 28.73 -25.51 14.30
CA LEU A 10 28.24 -24.96 13.04
C LEU A 10 27.50 -23.67 13.37
N VAL A 11 28.17 -22.53 13.25
CA VAL A 11 27.53 -21.21 13.31
C VAL A 11 26.80 -21.03 11.98
N LEU A 12 25.49 -21.31 11.99
CA LEU A 12 24.61 -20.99 10.89
C LEU A 12 24.45 -19.46 10.87
N SER A 13 25.36 -18.76 10.18
CA SER A 13 25.17 -17.36 9.85
C SER A 13 23.97 -17.27 8.93
N ILE A 14 22.78 -17.07 9.52
CA ILE A 14 21.62 -16.57 8.82
C ILE A 14 22.05 -15.18 8.35
N VAL A 15 22.44 -15.11 7.08
CA VAL A 15 22.56 -13.85 6.38
C VAL A 15 21.17 -13.23 6.47
N LEU A 16 20.99 -12.27 7.37
CA LEU A 16 19.89 -11.33 7.35
C LEU A 16 20.01 -10.61 6.00
N LEU A 17 19.39 -11.19 4.97
CA LEU A 17 19.01 -10.49 3.76
C LEU A 17 18.34 -9.21 4.22
N GLY A 18 18.94 -8.08 3.86
CA GLY A 18 18.78 -6.80 4.55
C GLY A 18 17.33 -6.48 4.88
N CYS A 19 17.09 -6.18 6.15
CA CYS A 19 15.95 -5.36 6.53
C CYS A 19 16.09 -4.06 5.72
N GLY A 20 15.29 -3.91 4.66
CA GLY A 20 14.98 -2.58 4.15
C GLY A 20 14.46 -1.74 5.31
N GLU A 21 14.66 -0.43 5.24
CA GLU A 21 13.99 0.47 6.18
C GLU A 21 12.48 0.19 6.12
N VAL A 22 11.84 0.13 7.28
CA VAL A 22 10.38 0.01 7.34
C VAL A 22 9.82 1.23 6.64
N PRO A 23 8.95 1.07 5.63
CA PRO A 23 8.40 2.22 4.93
C PRO A 23 7.61 3.06 5.93
N GLU A 24 7.81 4.38 5.91
CA GLU A 24 6.99 5.31 6.69
C GLU A 24 5.83 5.75 5.81
N ILE A 25 4.60 5.36 6.17
CA ILE A 25 3.40 5.72 5.40
C ILE A 25 2.43 6.43 6.34
N ALA A 26 2.11 7.69 6.02
CA ALA A 26 1.02 8.44 6.65
C ALA A 26 -0.04 8.70 5.58
N GLY A 27 -1.31 8.45 5.86
CA GLY A 27 -2.33 8.69 4.86
C GLY A 27 -3.76 8.43 5.30
N LYS A 28 -4.67 8.88 4.46
CA LYS A 28 -6.12 8.78 4.68
C LYS A 28 -6.84 8.60 3.35
N VAL A 29 -7.84 7.74 3.39
CA VAL A 29 -8.73 7.46 2.28
C VAL A 29 -10.16 7.50 2.75
N ILE A 30 -11.00 8.17 1.97
CA ILE A 30 -12.43 8.29 2.20
C ILE A 30 -13.15 7.74 0.96
N VAL A 31 -14.01 6.76 1.19
CA VAL A 31 -14.84 6.12 0.16
C VAL A 31 -16.30 6.19 0.57
N SER A 32 -17.19 6.53 -0.35
CA SER A 32 -18.63 6.41 -0.15
C SER A 32 -19.22 5.21 -0.91
N ARG A 33 -20.15 4.49 -0.27
CA ARG A 33 -20.95 3.42 -0.89
C ARG A 33 -22.32 3.36 -0.24
N ASN A 34 -23.41 3.32 -1.01
CA ASN A 34 -24.77 3.20 -0.48
C ASN A 34 -25.16 4.22 0.61
N SER A 35 -24.73 5.47 0.47
CA SER A 35 -24.88 6.56 1.47
C SER A 35 -24.07 6.39 2.76
N GLU A 36 -23.23 5.37 2.84
CA GLU A 36 -22.26 5.19 3.92
C GLU A 36 -20.91 5.77 3.50
N THR A 37 -20.21 6.37 4.46
CA THR A 37 -18.83 6.81 4.30
C THR A 37 -17.91 5.86 5.06
N HIS A 38 -16.95 5.28 4.36
CA HIS A 38 -15.90 4.43 4.90
C HIS A 38 -14.59 5.19 4.92
N VAL A 39 -13.82 5.03 6.00
CA VAL A 39 -12.51 5.67 6.17
C VAL A 39 -11.49 4.61 6.53
N LEU A 40 -10.35 4.67 5.83
CA LEU A 40 -9.14 3.95 6.19
C LEU A 40 -8.01 4.97 6.29
N GLN A 41 -7.34 5.01 7.44
CA GLN A 41 -6.34 6.03 7.73
C GLN A 41 -5.30 5.52 8.72
N THR A 42 -4.12 6.12 8.68
CA THR A 42 -3.10 6.01 9.72
C THR A 42 -3.41 6.98 10.87
N GLY A 43 -2.54 7.05 11.88
CA GLY A 43 -2.75 7.85 13.09
C GLY A 43 -3.10 9.33 12.83
N ASN A 44 -3.81 9.96 13.78
CA ASN A 44 -4.13 11.39 13.77
C ASN A 44 -4.74 11.91 12.45
N ASP A 45 -5.78 11.21 11.98
CA ASP A 45 -6.48 11.56 10.73
C ASP A 45 -5.59 11.42 9.47
N GLY A 46 -4.68 10.44 9.48
CA GLY A 46 -3.75 10.19 8.38
C GLY A 46 -2.50 11.07 8.37
N LYS A 47 -2.22 11.78 9.47
CA LYS A 47 -1.05 12.68 9.58
C LYS A 47 0.16 12.00 10.21
N ASP A 48 -0.08 11.03 11.07
CA ASP A 48 0.99 10.28 11.72
C ASP A 48 1.22 9.01 10.88
N SER A 49 2.48 8.58 10.77
CA SER A 49 2.82 7.32 10.12
C SER A 49 2.16 6.15 10.84
N PHE A 50 1.92 5.04 10.11
CA PHE A 50 1.50 3.81 10.76
C PHE A 50 2.60 3.32 11.72
N ASP A 51 2.19 2.71 12.84
CA ASP A 51 3.06 1.91 13.68
C ASP A 51 2.94 0.43 13.25
N GLU A 52 4.02 -0.35 13.24
CA GLU A 52 3.96 -1.78 12.89
C GLU A 52 3.10 -2.56 13.89
N ASP A 53 3.00 -2.06 15.12
CA ASP A 53 2.15 -2.56 16.20
C ASP A 53 0.65 -2.21 16.00
N ASP A 54 0.33 -1.35 15.04
CA ASP A 54 -1.06 -1.09 14.67
C ASP A 54 -1.68 -2.26 13.89
N ASP A 55 -3.01 -2.30 13.87
CA ASP A 55 -3.83 -3.20 13.06
C ASP A 55 -3.69 -2.95 11.53
N LEU A 56 -2.63 -2.27 11.09
CA LEU A 56 -2.36 -1.84 9.73
C LEU A 56 -1.14 -2.56 9.16
N ASP A 57 -1.21 -2.95 7.89
CA ASP A 57 -0.08 -3.37 7.06
C ASP A 57 0.06 -2.36 5.92
N ALA A 58 1.27 -1.88 5.67
CA ALA A 58 1.52 -0.84 4.68
C ALA A 58 2.84 -1.07 3.93
N GLN A 59 2.85 -0.75 2.64
CA GLN A 59 4.00 -0.96 1.75
C GLN A 59 4.08 0.16 0.72
N CYS A 60 5.29 0.58 0.34
CA CYS A 60 5.48 1.55 -0.74
C CYS A 60 6.75 1.36 -1.56
N THR A 61 6.70 1.79 -2.82
CA THR A 61 7.83 1.90 -3.76
C THR A 61 7.72 3.22 -4.53
N THR A 62 8.82 3.92 -4.85
CA THR A 62 8.77 5.26 -5.50
C THR A 62 9.62 5.41 -6.77
N HIS A 63 10.53 4.49 -7.08
CA HIS A 63 11.55 4.71 -8.12
C HIS A 63 11.15 4.23 -9.53
N GLU A 64 10.89 2.93 -9.74
CA GLU A 64 10.59 2.38 -11.09
C GLU A 64 9.11 2.04 -11.30
N SER A 65 8.43 1.73 -10.20
CA SER A 65 7.00 1.59 -10.09
C SER A 65 6.59 2.27 -8.80
N LEU A 66 5.46 2.98 -8.85
CA LEU A 66 4.94 3.62 -7.66
C LEU A 66 3.80 2.79 -7.14
N TYR A 67 3.93 2.36 -5.89
CA TYR A 67 2.94 1.55 -5.22
C TYR A 67 2.77 2.07 -3.82
N VAL A 68 1.51 2.17 -3.38
CA VAL A 68 1.17 2.45 -2.00
C VAL A 68 0.06 1.49 -1.61
N LYS A 69 0.27 0.78 -0.51
CA LYS A 69 -0.68 -0.16 0.07
C LYS A 69 -0.98 0.25 1.50
N LEU A 70 -2.25 0.20 1.88
CA LEU A 70 -2.68 0.26 3.28
C LEU A 70 -3.79 -0.76 3.50
N VAL A 71 -3.60 -1.64 4.48
CA VAL A 71 -4.52 -2.75 4.79
C VAL A 71 -4.80 -2.78 6.27
N ASN A 72 -6.06 -2.80 6.68
CA ASN A 72 -6.44 -3.14 8.04
C ASN A 72 -6.47 -4.66 8.20
N LYS A 73 -5.48 -5.22 8.91
CA LYS A 73 -5.23 -6.68 9.06
C LYS A 73 -6.45 -7.43 9.59
N HIS A 74 -7.13 -6.88 10.59
CA HIS A 74 -8.30 -7.51 11.22
C HIS A 74 -9.51 -7.52 10.28
N LYS A 75 -9.84 -6.37 9.68
CA LYS A 75 -10.94 -6.25 8.72
C LYS A 75 -10.71 -7.06 7.46
N TYR A 76 -9.46 -7.11 6.99
CA TYR A 76 -9.07 -7.90 5.83
C TYR A 76 -9.25 -9.39 6.10
N SER A 77 -8.76 -9.89 7.24
CA SER A 77 -8.93 -11.28 7.64
C SER A 77 -10.40 -11.66 7.87
N ALA A 78 -11.20 -10.73 8.41
CA ALA A 78 -12.63 -10.91 8.63
C ALA A 78 -13.49 -10.68 7.38
N ARG A 79 -12.89 -10.20 6.28
CA ARG A 79 -13.58 -9.82 5.03
C ARG A 79 -14.76 -8.87 5.26
N ALA A 80 -14.54 -7.86 6.10
CA ALA A 80 -15.60 -6.97 6.57
C ALA A 80 -15.18 -5.50 6.61
N GLY A 81 -16.08 -4.61 6.21
CA GLY A 81 -15.86 -3.18 6.08
C GLY A 81 -14.83 -2.82 5.02
N PHE A 82 -14.43 -1.54 4.98
CA PHE A 82 -13.31 -1.08 4.16
C PHE A 82 -11.99 -1.57 4.76
N SER A 83 -11.39 -2.56 4.10
CA SER A 83 -10.28 -3.35 4.62
C SER A 83 -8.95 -3.01 3.96
N ALA A 84 -8.94 -2.54 2.71
CA ALA A 84 -7.70 -2.33 1.98
C ALA A 84 -7.82 -1.30 0.85
N ILE A 85 -6.73 -0.58 0.62
CA ILE A 85 -6.48 0.21 -0.60
C ILE A 85 -5.08 -0.07 -1.13
N PHE A 86 -5.00 -0.10 -2.45
CA PHE A 86 -3.81 -0.28 -3.23
C PHE A 86 -3.83 0.75 -4.35
N MET A 87 -2.81 1.60 -4.42
CA MET A 87 -2.61 2.53 -5.52
C MET A 87 -1.34 2.15 -6.23
N ARG A 88 -1.42 1.82 -7.51
CA ARG A 88 -0.27 1.43 -8.32
C ARG A 88 -0.20 2.30 -9.57
N ALA A 89 0.94 2.90 -9.81
CA ALA A 89 1.33 3.48 -11.08
C ALA A 89 2.28 2.51 -11.78
N GLU A 90 1.84 1.99 -12.92
CA GLU A 90 2.72 1.24 -13.80
C GLU A 90 3.21 2.19 -14.90
N ASN A 91 4.53 2.20 -15.11
CA ASN A 91 5.07 2.72 -16.36
C ASN A 91 4.49 1.88 -17.48
N ASP A 92 3.88 2.53 -18.48
CA ASP A 92 3.63 1.88 -19.76
C ASP A 92 4.94 1.21 -20.21
N ILE A 93 4.86 -0.02 -20.70
CA ILE A 93 5.99 -0.84 -21.16
C ILE A 93 6.84 -0.05 -22.18
N TYR A 94 6.21 0.90 -22.87
CA TYR A 94 6.85 1.77 -23.85
C TYR A 94 7.29 3.16 -23.32
N LYS A 95 6.94 3.52 -22.06
CA LYS A 95 7.18 4.83 -21.43
C LYS A 95 6.65 6.03 -22.23
N ILE A 96 5.61 5.81 -23.05
CA ILE A 96 5.07 6.82 -23.99
C ILE A 96 3.93 7.61 -23.34
N LEU A 97 3.19 6.99 -22.42
CA LEU A 97 2.05 7.58 -21.75
C LEU A 97 2.40 8.03 -20.32
N PRO A 98 1.73 9.05 -19.78
CA PRO A 98 1.81 9.37 -18.35
C PRO A 98 1.43 8.13 -17.53
N LEU A 99 2.07 7.95 -16.36
CA LEU A 99 1.81 6.84 -15.44
C LEU A 99 0.30 6.64 -15.28
N ILE A 100 -0.20 5.46 -15.66
CA ILE A 100 -1.60 5.10 -15.48
C ILE A 100 -1.72 4.50 -14.09
N TRP A 101 -2.58 5.11 -13.29
CA TRP A 101 -2.80 4.69 -11.92
C TRP A 101 -4.01 3.80 -11.80
N ASN A 102 -3.76 2.57 -11.37
CA ASN A 102 -4.79 1.65 -10.94
C ASN A 102 -5.00 1.86 -9.43
N VAL A 103 -6.22 2.24 -9.06
CA VAL A 103 -6.64 2.20 -7.66
C VAL A 103 -7.49 0.96 -7.48
N TYR A 104 -7.17 0.15 -6.49
CA TYR A 104 -7.92 -1.02 -6.09
C TYR A 104 -8.26 -0.90 -4.60
N ILE A 105 -9.49 -1.26 -4.24
CA ILE A 105 -9.96 -1.29 -2.86
C ILE A 105 -10.75 -2.57 -2.56
N GLU A 106 -10.87 -2.89 -1.27
CA GLU A 106 -11.75 -3.95 -0.78
C GLU A 106 -12.72 -3.46 0.29
N ILE A 107 -14.01 -3.75 0.08
CA ILE A 107 -15.10 -3.47 1.03
C ILE A 107 -16.03 -4.68 1.14
N ASP A 108 -16.15 -5.27 2.34
CA ASP A 108 -17.06 -6.41 2.63
C ASP A 108 -16.89 -7.63 1.69
N ASP A 109 -15.66 -8.12 1.53
CA ASP A 109 -15.28 -9.23 0.62
C ASP A 109 -15.40 -8.92 -0.88
N GLU A 110 -15.81 -7.70 -1.24
CA GLU A 110 -15.90 -7.25 -2.62
C GLU A 110 -14.70 -6.37 -2.99
N ALA A 111 -14.16 -6.63 -4.18
CA ALA A 111 -13.02 -5.94 -4.74
C ALA A 111 -13.48 -4.98 -5.84
N TYR A 112 -12.92 -3.77 -5.84
CA TYR A 112 -13.24 -2.73 -6.80
C TYR A 112 -11.97 -2.08 -7.34
N ASP A 113 -11.95 -1.72 -8.61
CA ASP A 113 -10.84 -1.00 -9.22
C ASP A 113 -11.28 0.10 -10.20
N SER A 114 -10.36 1.01 -10.49
CA SER A 114 -10.53 2.01 -11.55
C SER A 114 -9.20 2.64 -11.93
N LEU A 115 -9.23 3.33 -13.07
CA LEU A 115 -8.16 4.21 -13.52
C LEU A 115 -8.43 5.63 -13.00
N CYS A 116 -7.99 5.90 -11.77
CA CYS A 116 -8.20 7.20 -11.15
C CYS A 116 -7.07 8.18 -11.48
N PRO A 117 -7.36 9.48 -11.68
CA PRO A 117 -6.33 10.49 -11.76
C PRO A 117 -5.56 10.56 -10.44
N VAL A 118 -4.26 10.30 -10.48
CA VAL A 118 -3.38 10.43 -9.32
C VAL A 118 -2.35 11.51 -9.57
N VAL A 119 -2.11 12.31 -8.54
CA VAL A 119 -1.02 13.27 -8.46
C VAL A 119 0.09 12.64 -7.64
N TYR A 120 1.27 12.58 -8.22
CA TYR A 120 2.52 12.20 -7.56
C TYR A 120 3.45 13.39 -7.49
N ARG A 121 4.08 13.57 -6.34
CA ARG A 121 5.04 14.63 -6.11
C ARG A 121 6.21 14.10 -5.29
N GLU A 122 7.38 14.07 -5.89
CA GLU A 122 8.64 13.88 -5.18
C GLU A 122 8.92 15.09 -4.29
N ILE A 123 9.42 14.82 -3.09
CA ILE A 123 9.90 15.87 -2.20
C ILE A 123 11.35 16.18 -2.58
N ALA A 124 11.60 17.43 -2.97
CA ALA A 124 12.82 17.84 -3.69
C ALA A 124 14.15 17.49 -3.00
N ASP A 125 14.12 17.29 -1.68
CA ASP A 125 15.31 17.06 -0.86
C ASP A 125 15.51 15.59 -0.45
N ASP A 126 14.56 14.69 -0.77
CA ASP A 126 14.64 13.25 -0.44
C ASP A 126 14.01 12.38 -1.55
N PRO A 127 14.81 11.64 -2.36
CA PRO A 127 14.30 10.81 -3.45
C PRO A 127 13.52 9.56 -2.96
N TYR A 128 13.55 9.28 -1.66
CA TYR A 128 12.78 8.20 -1.04
C TYR A 128 11.50 8.70 -0.38
N GLU A 129 11.19 10.00 -0.51
CA GLU A 129 10.02 10.66 0.05
C GLU A 129 9.12 11.23 -1.06
N ALA A 130 7.82 10.96 -0.95
CA ALA A 130 6.84 11.43 -1.92
C ALA A 130 5.45 11.64 -1.32
N GLU A 131 4.66 12.44 -2.02
CA GLU A 131 3.22 12.57 -1.82
C GLU A 131 2.47 11.92 -2.98
N VAL A 132 1.46 11.12 -2.65
CA VAL A 132 0.56 10.47 -3.60
C VAL A 132 -0.87 10.82 -3.23
N SER A 133 -1.66 11.28 -4.19
CA SER A 133 -3.07 11.56 -3.95
C SER A 133 -3.96 11.31 -5.14
N THR A 134 -5.20 10.92 -4.90
CA THR A 134 -6.24 10.90 -5.92
C THR A 134 -7.43 11.75 -5.50
N SER A 135 -8.00 12.43 -6.48
CA SER A 135 -9.26 13.15 -6.34
C SER A 135 -10.45 12.19 -6.47
N ALA A 136 -11.65 12.76 -6.35
CA ALA A 136 -12.91 12.08 -6.59
C ALA A 136 -12.88 11.15 -7.81
N CYS A 137 -13.18 9.85 -7.62
CA CYS A 137 -13.09 8.82 -8.65
C CYS A 137 -14.09 7.69 -8.41
N GLU A 138 -14.80 7.28 -9.46
CA GLU A 138 -15.71 6.13 -9.42
C GLU A 138 -14.95 4.82 -9.58
N LEU A 139 -15.31 3.83 -8.76
CA LEU A 139 -14.73 2.50 -8.75
C LEU A 139 -15.72 1.47 -9.27
N TYR A 140 -15.21 0.51 -10.02
CA TYR A 140 -16.00 -0.53 -10.67
C TYR A 140 -15.71 -1.89 -10.02
N PRO A 141 -16.71 -2.77 -9.89
CA PRO A 141 -16.49 -4.13 -9.43
C PRO A 141 -15.42 -4.84 -10.28
N HIS A 142 -14.42 -5.45 -9.62
CA HIS A 142 -13.35 -6.19 -10.29
C HIS A 142 -13.88 -7.40 -11.07
N ARG A 143 -15.00 -7.97 -10.61
CA ARG A 143 -15.77 -8.99 -11.33
C ARG A 143 -16.99 -8.33 -11.94
N ASP A 144 -17.43 -8.80 -13.12
CA ASP A 144 -18.60 -8.27 -13.87
C ASP A 144 -19.93 -8.56 -13.14
N ASN A 145 -20.05 -8.09 -11.89
CA ASN A 145 -21.23 -8.14 -11.05
C ASN A 145 -21.89 -6.76 -11.11
N ARG A 146 -22.73 -6.60 -12.13
CA ARG A 146 -23.41 -5.33 -12.46
C ARG A 146 -24.47 -4.90 -11.44
N ASP A 147 -24.78 -5.76 -10.47
CA ASP A 147 -25.76 -5.47 -9.42
C ASP A 147 -25.11 -4.84 -8.18
N LEU A 148 -23.78 -4.74 -8.12
CA LEU A 148 -23.08 -4.07 -7.02
C LEU A 148 -23.11 -2.55 -7.18
N THR A 149 -23.36 -1.86 -6.08
CA THR A 149 -23.20 -0.41 -6.02
C THR A 149 -21.73 -0.05 -6.17
N HIS A 150 -21.45 0.84 -7.11
CA HIS A 150 -20.11 1.37 -7.35
C HIS A 150 -19.70 2.28 -6.18
N PRO A 151 -18.62 1.95 -5.47
CA PRO A 151 -18.03 2.86 -4.50
C PRO A 151 -17.45 4.08 -5.20
N PHE A 152 -17.40 5.19 -4.48
CA PHE A 152 -16.81 6.42 -4.96
C PHE A 152 -15.70 6.84 -4.01
N ILE A 153 -14.46 6.94 -4.48
CA ILE A 153 -13.40 7.57 -3.72
C ILE A 153 -13.73 9.06 -3.67
N GLU A 154 -13.86 9.61 -2.47
CA GLU A 154 -14.02 11.06 -2.28
C GLU A 154 -12.66 11.74 -2.30
N SER A 155 -11.69 11.14 -1.60
CA SER A 155 -10.29 11.56 -1.59
C SER A 155 -9.39 10.43 -1.10
N ALA A 156 -8.16 10.40 -1.59
CA ALA A 156 -7.07 9.63 -1.01
C ALA A 156 -5.80 10.48 -1.00
N PHE A 157 -5.06 10.46 0.11
CA PHE A 157 -3.77 11.12 0.22
C PHE A 157 -2.84 10.26 1.06
N PHE A 158 -1.58 10.17 0.62
CA PHE A 158 -0.51 9.49 1.32
C PHE A 158 0.77 10.31 1.21
N HIS A 159 1.43 10.45 2.34
CA HIS A 159 2.83 10.82 2.44
C HIS A 159 3.62 9.53 2.71
N VAL A 160 4.62 9.26 1.89
CA VAL A 160 5.40 8.03 1.96
C VAL A 160 6.89 8.36 2.00
N ARG A 161 7.64 7.66 2.83
CA ARG A 161 9.08 7.84 3.03
C ARG A 161 9.79 6.51 3.27
N SER A 162 11.08 6.45 2.96
CA SER A 162 11.89 5.23 3.04
C SER A 162 11.28 4.07 2.26
N CYS A 163 10.61 4.39 1.14
CA CYS A 163 10.01 3.38 0.27
C CYS A 163 11.10 2.55 -0.40
N GLY A 164 10.89 1.24 -0.43
CA GLY A 164 11.84 0.32 -1.04
C GLY A 164 12.01 0.58 -2.54
N SER A 165 13.21 0.33 -3.04
CA SER A 165 13.46 0.20 -4.49
C SER A 165 13.14 -1.20 -5.01
N ASP A 166 12.77 -2.13 -4.13
CA ASP A 166 12.58 -3.53 -4.50
C ASP A 166 11.33 -3.73 -5.38
N PRO A 167 11.42 -4.62 -6.38
CA PRO A 167 10.28 -4.93 -7.24
C PRO A 167 9.14 -5.50 -6.40
N LEU A 168 7.91 -5.09 -6.73
CA LEU A 168 6.68 -5.57 -6.10
C LEU A 168 6.66 -7.10 -6.10
N PRO A 169 6.19 -7.75 -5.01
CA PRO A 169 5.95 -9.19 -5.06
C PRO A 169 4.94 -9.49 -6.18
N GLU A 170 5.33 -10.42 -7.07
CA GLU A 170 4.51 -10.93 -8.18
C GLU A 170 3.20 -11.57 -7.71
#